data_AF-F1W3A3-F1
#
_entry.id   AF-F1W3A3-F1
#
_cell.length_a   1.000
_cell.length_b   1.000
_cell.length_c   1.000
_cell.angle_alpha   90.00
_cell.angle_beta   90.00
_cell.angle_gamma   90.00
#
_symmetry.space_group_name_H-M   'P 1'
#
loop_
_entity.id
_entity.type
_entity.pdbx_description
1 polymer ?
#
loop_
_entity_poly.entity_id
_entity_poly.type
_entity_poly.pdbx_seq_one_letter_code
_entity_poly.pdbx_strand_id
1 'polypeptide(L)' 'MPKVFAAGDMRRGQSLVVWAIREGRQCARAVDEFLMGESVLPR' A
#
# COMPACT_ATOMS: atom_id res chain seq x y z
N MET A 1 5.94 14.39 4.60
CA MET A 1 6.76 13.70 5.63
C MET A 1 7.39 12.48 5.00
N PRO A 2 8.69 12.24 5.14
CA PRO A 2 9.28 10.97 4.74
C PRO A 2 8.71 9.82 5.59
N LYS A 3 8.58 8.62 5.02
CA LYS A 3 8.11 7.38 5.68
C LYS A 3 6.61 7.29 6.02
N VAL A 4 5.76 8.08 5.38
CA VAL A 4 4.29 7.97 5.53
C VAL A 4 3.68 7.40 4.26
N PHE A 5 2.85 6.37 4.40
CA PHE A 5 2.19 5.68 3.31
C PHE A 5 0.67 5.69 3.52
N ALA A 6 -0.10 5.68 2.43
CA ALA A 6 -1.56 5.68 2.47
C ALA A 6 -2.14 4.77 1.38
N ALA A 7 -3.27 4.13 1.67
CA ALA A 7 -3.98 3.24 0.76
C ALA A 7 -5.50 3.29 1.00
N GLY A 8 -6.27 2.78 0.05
CA GLY A 8 -7.73 2.73 0.13
C GLY A 8 -8.34 4.12 0.05
N ASP A 9 -9.51 4.27 0.67
CA ASP A 9 -10.36 5.45 0.49
C ASP A 9 -9.71 6.76 1.00
N MET A 10 -8.74 6.69 1.92
CA MET A 10 -7.94 7.86 2.31
C MET A 10 -7.05 8.40 1.18
N ARG A 11 -6.64 7.55 0.23
CA ARG A 11 -5.82 7.93 -0.92
C ARG A 11 -6.65 8.13 -2.19
N ARG A 12 -7.66 7.29 -2.40
CA ARG A 12 -8.47 7.26 -3.63
C ARG A 12 -9.77 8.07 -3.52
N GLY A 13 -10.33 8.24 -2.32
CA GLY A 13 -11.73 8.62 -2.12
C GLY A 13 -12.64 7.40 -2.07
N GLN A 14 -13.94 7.63 -1.86
CA GLN A 14 -14.94 6.57 -1.65
C GLN A 14 -14.88 5.52 -2.77
N SER A 15 -14.69 4.24 -2.39
CA SER A 15 -14.53 3.15 -3.36
C SER A 15 -15.07 1.83 -2.82
N LEU A 16 -14.79 0.74 -3.54
CA LEU A 16 -15.16 -0.62 -3.12
C LEU A 16 -14.11 -1.21 -2.19
N VAL A 17 -14.55 -2.06 -1.25
CA VAL A 17 -13.68 -2.79 -0.32
C VAL A 17 -12.56 -3.56 -1.05
N VAL A 18 -12.85 -4.18 -2.19
CA VAL A 18 -11.85 -4.92 -2.98
C VAL A 18 -10.72 -4.01 -3.48
N TRP A 19 -11.01 -2.73 -3.76
CA TRP A 19 -9.98 -1.77 -4.14
C TRP A 19 -9.11 -1.39 -2.95
N ALA A 20 -9.70 -1.19 -1.78
CA ALA A 20 -8.94 -0.96 -0.55
C ALA A 20 -8.01 -2.15 -0.22
N ILE A 21 -8.47 -3.39 -0.42
CA ILE A 21 -7.65 -4.59 -0.23
C ILE A 21 -6.49 -4.61 -1.23
N ARG A 22 -6.76 -4.39 -2.52
CA ARG A 22 -5.72 -4.38 -3.56
C ARG A 22 -4.66 -3.32 -3.27
N GLU A 23 -5.08 -2.10 -2.96
CA GLU A 23 -4.17 -0.99 -2.67
C GLU A 23 -3.43 -1.20 -1.34
N GLY A 24 -4.06 -1.81 -0.35
CA GLY A 24 -3.41 -2.19 0.91
C GLY A 24 -2.25 -3.18 0.68
N ARG A 25 -2.43 -4.17 -0.20
CA ARG A 25 -1.36 -5.11 -0.56
C ARG A 25 -0.19 -4.43 -1.27
N GLN A 26 -0.48 -3.50 -2.17
CA GLN A 26 0.54 -2.69 -2.84
C GLN A 26 1.29 -1.78 -1.86
N CYS A 27 0.57 -1.19 -0.89
CA CYS A 27 1.17 -0.39 0.16
C CYS A 27 2.07 -1.23 1.07
N ALA A 28 1.65 -2.44 1.46
CA ALA A 28 2.46 -3.34 2.27
C ALA A 28 3.78 -3.68 1.58
N ARG A 29 3.73 -3.96 0.26
CA ARG A 29 4.94 -4.16 -0.55
C ARG A 29 5.84 -2.93 -0.58
N ALA A 30 5.29 -1.73 -0.80
CA ALA A 30 6.08 -0.51 -0.84
C ALA A 30 6.73 -0.18 0.52
N VAL A 31 6.03 -0.48 1.62
CA VAL A 31 6.58 -0.36 2.98
C VAL A 31 7.71 -1.38 3.20
N ASP A 32 7.53 -2.62 2.76
CA ASP A 32 8.54 -3.68 2.86
C ASP A 32 9.80 -3.33 2.06
N GLU A 33 9.66 -2.94 0.79
CA GLU A 33 10.78 -2.46 -0.05
C GLU A 33 11.48 -1.25 0.57
N PHE A 34 10.72 -0.32 1.17
CA PHE A 34 11.30 0.86 1.83
C PHE A 34 12.11 0.51 3.09
N LEU A 35 11.67 -0.48 3.87
CA LEU A 35 12.34 -0.89 5.11
C LEU A 35 13.49 -1.86 4.87
N MET A 36 13.33 -2.79 3.91
CA MET A 36 14.21 -3.93 3.70
C MET A 36 15.11 -3.78 2.47
N GLY A 37 14.80 -2.84 1.56
CA GLY A 37 15.51 -2.63 0.28
C GLY A 37 15.01 -3.51 -0.87
N GLU A 38 14.29 -4.60 -0.56
CA GLU A 38 13.61 -5.47 -1.51
C GLU A 38 12.35 -6.09 -0.86
N SER A 39 11.44 -6.66 -1.65
CA SER A 39 10.23 -7.31 -1.13
C SER A 39 9.93 -8.60 -1.88
N VAL A 40 9.64 -9.65 -1.12
CA VAL A 40 9.13 -10.94 -1.63
C VAL A 40 7.60 -10.96 -1.74
N LEU A 41 6.91 -9.91 -1.30
CA LEU A 41 5.45 -9.83 -1.35
C LEU A 41 4.93 -9.78 -2.82
N PRO A 42 3.80 -10.46 -3.11
CA PRO A 42 3.19 -10.46 -4.44
C PRO A 42 2.83 -9.05 -4.96
N ARG A 43 2.78 -8.89 -6.29
CA ARG A 43 2.27 -7.68 -6.96
C ARG A 43 0.76 -7.62 -7.01
#